data_AF-T0JE89-F1
#
_entry.id   AF-T0JE89-F1
#
_cell.length_a   1.000
_cell.length_b   1.000
_cell.length_c   1.000
_cell.angle_alpha   90.00
_cell.angle_beta   90.00
_cell.angle_gamma   90.00
#
_symmetry.space_group_name_H-M   'P 1'
#
loop_
_entity.id
_entity.type
_entity.pdbx_description
1 polymer ?
#
loop_
_entity_poly.entity_id
_entity_poly.type
_entity_poly.pdbx_seq_one_letter_code
_entity_poly.pdbx_strand_id
1 'polypeptide(L)'
;MVNKKVNNKTKNLIKIIAVLTLVISLFVSWMLPEKDLLPFVKEVLPQAQSFQKVTSSPLTYEGIVQGEDGKTQRVGYVVIDQAMGYGGPIKMAIGIDLEGKIQNAVIVNYKDTPSFVHMVLNHGYLKQFIGKDITEPLNIEKGIDRVSGATYTSRGIAKAISQGSHAVARTQFKLDVSDEEVAFKFGAKEISVLLLVILMLIGVVLKSKKLRWVTLIGSLIFIGFKFNTPFSLANVAALLMGNFPSIRENLVWYILLIGMPIITFVVGRNLYCFWLCPFGALQEILSKIGGGSFKCCNKKIETKASKIRYFLVYFALLASILLRSPGFAGYEPYSTLFGLQGFGIEWFILPLVLFPSLLIRRFWCRFFCPGMVFNEFILNLRSLKKFIKKINKSTDKKITVPELDATLRNEVH
;
A
#
# COMPACT_ATOMS: atom_id res chain seq x y z
N MET A 1 -41.10 -3.24 -18.86
CA MET A 1 -40.22 -2.24 -18.19
C MET A 1 -40.05 -2.48 -16.68
N VAL A 2 -41.02 -3.05 -15.97
CA VAL A 2 -40.97 -3.35 -14.52
C VAL A 2 -39.79 -4.26 -14.14
N ASN A 3 -39.54 -5.34 -14.90
CA ASN A 3 -38.49 -6.32 -14.61
C ASN A 3 -37.04 -5.74 -14.67
N LYS A 4 -36.82 -4.72 -15.51
CA LYS A 4 -35.52 -4.05 -15.65
C LYS A 4 -35.24 -3.09 -14.49
N LYS A 5 -36.30 -2.47 -13.93
CA LYS A 5 -36.24 -1.56 -12.77
C LYS A 5 -35.96 -2.33 -11.47
N VAL A 6 -36.63 -3.48 -11.27
CA VAL A 6 -36.39 -4.39 -10.13
C VAL A 6 -34.95 -4.90 -10.12
N ASN A 7 -34.44 -5.36 -11.27
CA ASN A 7 -33.07 -5.84 -11.42
C ASN A 7 -32.01 -4.75 -11.10
N ASN A 8 -32.26 -3.49 -11.46
CA ASN A 8 -31.37 -2.39 -11.11
C ASN A 8 -31.40 -2.05 -9.61
N LYS A 9 -32.56 -2.15 -8.96
CA LYS A 9 -32.69 -1.94 -7.50
C LYS A 9 -31.93 -3.01 -6.73
N THR A 10 -32.07 -4.29 -7.10
CA THR A 10 -31.33 -5.41 -6.50
C THR A 10 -29.82 -5.26 -6.67
N LYS A 11 -29.34 -4.87 -7.86
CA LYS A 11 -27.91 -4.63 -8.10
C LYS A 11 -27.34 -3.49 -7.27
N ASN A 12 -28.10 -2.41 -7.07
CA ASN A 12 -27.67 -1.31 -6.22
C ASN A 12 -27.66 -1.71 -4.75
N LEU A 13 -28.66 -2.50 -4.31
CA LEU A 13 -28.69 -3.05 -2.95
C LEU A 13 -27.47 -3.93 -2.66
N ILE A 14 -27.11 -4.84 -3.57
CA ILE A 14 -25.90 -5.69 -3.44
C ILE A 14 -24.64 -4.83 -3.29
N LYS A 15 -24.49 -3.76 -4.08
CA LYS A 15 -23.34 -2.85 -3.97
C LYS A 15 -23.30 -2.14 -2.63
N ILE A 16 -24.45 -1.67 -2.14
CA ILE A 16 -24.54 -0.99 -0.84
C ILE A 16 -24.15 -1.96 0.27
N ILE A 17 -24.70 -3.17 0.26
CA ILE A 17 -24.37 -4.22 1.24
C ILE A 17 -22.87 -4.52 1.19
N ALA A 18 -22.28 -4.73 0.01
CA ALA A 18 -20.86 -5.00 -0.14
C ALA A 18 -19.96 -3.85 0.37
N VAL A 19 -20.37 -2.59 0.18
CA VAL A 19 -19.63 -1.45 0.75
C VAL A 19 -19.79 -1.41 2.27
N LEU A 20 -21.01 -1.61 2.78
CA LEU A 20 -21.29 -1.62 4.22
C LEU A 20 -20.52 -2.74 4.93
N THR A 21 -20.45 -3.95 4.35
CA THR A 21 -19.66 -5.04 4.95
C THR A 21 -18.19 -4.67 5.03
N LEU A 22 -17.59 -4.09 3.97
CA LEU A 22 -16.20 -3.63 4.03
C LEU A 22 -15.99 -2.55 5.10
N VAL A 23 -16.90 -1.58 5.21
CA VAL A 23 -16.80 -0.50 6.20
C VAL A 23 -16.93 -1.03 7.63
N ILE A 24 -17.89 -1.93 7.87
CA ILE A 24 -18.08 -2.57 9.18
C ILE A 24 -16.86 -3.42 9.53
N SER A 25 -16.39 -4.26 8.60
CA SER A 25 -15.19 -5.08 8.80
C SER A 25 -13.96 -4.21 9.09
N LEU A 26 -13.81 -3.06 8.43
CA LEU A 26 -12.71 -2.12 8.68
C LEU A 26 -12.80 -1.53 10.09
N PHE A 27 -13.99 -1.12 10.52
CA PHE A 27 -14.23 -0.59 11.86
C PHE A 27 -13.94 -1.63 12.94
N VAL A 28 -14.47 -2.85 12.79
CA VAL A 28 -14.18 -3.98 13.69
C VAL A 28 -12.68 -4.29 13.70
N SER A 29 -12.03 -4.27 12.53
CA SER A 29 -10.59 -4.47 12.41
C SER A 29 -9.77 -3.41 13.15
N TRP A 30 -10.28 -2.19 13.37
CA TRP A 30 -9.62 -1.19 14.22
C TRP A 30 -9.87 -1.42 15.72
N MET A 31 -10.98 -2.05 16.08
CA MET A 31 -11.38 -2.23 17.48
C MET A 31 -10.84 -3.50 18.17
N LEU A 32 -10.57 -4.60 17.46
CA LEU A 32 -10.14 -5.83 18.17
C LEU A 32 -8.72 -5.66 18.76
N PRO A 33 -8.44 -6.22 19.94
CA PRO A 33 -7.11 -6.18 20.55
C PRO A 33 -6.03 -6.84 19.69
N GLU A 34 -4.77 -6.49 19.95
CA GLU A 34 -3.61 -7.14 19.33
C GLU A 34 -3.36 -8.53 19.93
N LYS A 35 -2.55 -9.34 19.22
CA LYS A 35 -2.15 -10.68 19.68
C LYS A 35 -1.37 -10.60 20.99
N ASP A 36 -1.44 -11.66 21.79
CA ASP A 36 -0.61 -11.82 22.99
C ASP A 36 0.88 -11.72 22.62
N LEU A 37 1.58 -10.83 23.32
CA LEU A 37 2.99 -10.48 23.08
C LEU A 37 3.94 -11.35 23.91
N LEU A 38 3.44 -11.99 24.98
CA LEU A 38 4.25 -12.74 25.93
C LEU A 38 5.11 -13.84 25.30
N PRO A 39 4.65 -14.62 24.30
CA PRO A 39 5.49 -15.64 23.67
C PRO A 39 6.74 -15.04 23.02
N PHE A 40 6.60 -13.92 22.31
CA PHE A 40 7.70 -13.25 21.62
C PHE A 40 8.65 -12.58 22.60
N VAL A 41 8.12 -12.03 23.69
CA VAL A 41 8.93 -11.41 24.76
C VAL A 41 9.84 -12.45 25.41
N LYS A 42 9.32 -13.66 25.67
CA LYS A 42 10.11 -14.81 26.16
C LYS A 42 11.15 -15.29 25.15
N GLU A 43 10.82 -15.29 23.86
CA GLU A 43 11.72 -15.75 22.80
C GLU A 43 12.95 -14.86 22.62
N VAL A 44 12.78 -13.53 22.76
CA VAL A 44 13.90 -12.59 22.55
C VAL A 44 14.78 -12.38 23.78
N LEU A 45 14.28 -12.72 24.96
CA LEU A 45 15.02 -12.61 26.22
C LEU A 45 14.77 -13.85 27.10
N PRO A 46 15.22 -15.04 26.67
CA PRO A 46 14.89 -16.32 27.31
C PRO A 46 15.44 -16.47 28.74
N GLN A 47 16.45 -15.68 29.11
CA GLN A 47 17.04 -15.69 30.46
C GLN A 47 16.13 -15.08 31.53
N ALA A 48 15.10 -14.31 31.17
CA ALA A 48 14.19 -13.69 32.13
C ALA A 48 13.09 -14.66 32.60
N GLN A 49 12.86 -14.71 33.92
CA GLN A 49 11.79 -15.54 34.51
C GLN A 49 10.42 -14.84 34.46
N SER A 50 10.42 -13.50 34.53
CA SER A 50 9.23 -12.66 34.49
C SER A 50 9.49 -11.35 33.76
N PHE A 51 8.40 -10.69 33.34
CA PHE A 51 8.48 -9.43 32.58
C PHE A 51 7.56 -8.38 33.19
N GLN A 52 8.10 -7.20 33.47
CA GLN A 52 7.34 -6.06 33.95
C GLN A 52 7.32 -4.97 32.89
N LYS A 53 6.14 -4.41 32.59
CA LYS A 53 6.03 -3.29 31.66
C LYS A 53 6.59 -2.02 32.29
N VAL A 54 7.56 -1.38 31.62
CA VAL A 54 8.23 -0.15 32.10
C VAL A 54 7.88 1.09 31.28
N THR A 55 7.54 0.94 30.00
CA THR A 55 7.16 2.07 29.13
C THR A 55 6.07 1.64 28.15
N SER A 56 5.16 2.56 27.80
CA SER A 56 4.05 2.28 26.86
C SER A 56 4.32 2.73 25.43
N SER A 57 5.29 3.61 25.20
CA SER A 57 5.61 4.18 23.89
C SER A 57 7.11 4.48 23.75
N PRO A 58 7.89 3.63 23.05
CA PRO A 58 7.49 2.31 22.58
C PRO A 58 7.23 1.36 23.75
N LEU A 59 6.45 0.32 23.50
CA LEU A 59 6.10 -0.67 24.52
C LEU A 59 7.35 -1.43 24.94
N THR A 60 7.77 -1.24 26.20
CA THR A 60 9.01 -1.80 26.72
C THR A 60 8.74 -2.59 27.99
N TYR A 61 9.31 -3.78 28.06
CA TYR A 61 9.32 -4.67 29.21
C TYR A 61 10.74 -4.76 29.77
N GLU A 62 10.83 -4.88 31.08
CA GLU A 62 12.02 -5.25 31.82
C GLU A 62 11.96 -6.75 32.14
N GLY A 63 13.02 -7.48 31.82
CA GLY A 63 13.17 -8.88 32.17
C GLY A 63 13.83 -9.04 33.53
N ILE A 64 13.24 -9.88 34.39
CA ILE A 64 13.65 -10.07 35.78
C ILE A 64 13.83 -11.56 36.09
N VAL A 65 14.87 -11.87 36.86
CA VAL A 65 15.12 -13.18 37.49
C VAL A 65 15.11 -13.04 39.01
N GLN A 66 14.66 -14.06 39.73
CA GLN A 66 14.90 -14.15 41.17
C GLN A 66 16.31 -14.70 41.42
N GLY A 67 17.14 -13.92 42.10
CA GLY A 67 18.43 -14.38 42.61
C GLY A 67 18.27 -15.38 43.75
N GLU A 68 19.33 -16.12 44.05
CA GLU A 68 19.36 -17.13 45.13
C GLU A 68 19.05 -16.55 46.51
N ASP A 69 19.34 -15.26 46.68
CA ASP A 69 19.08 -14.41 47.83
C ASP A 69 17.65 -13.82 47.88
N GLY A 70 16.75 -14.29 47.01
CA GLY A 70 15.34 -13.89 46.94
C GLY A 70 15.09 -12.48 46.38
N LYS A 71 16.15 -11.76 46.03
CA LYS A 71 16.08 -10.43 45.40
C LYS A 71 15.89 -10.57 43.89
N THR A 72 14.98 -9.76 43.36
CA THR A 72 14.77 -9.62 41.92
C THR A 72 15.95 -8.88 41.29
N GLN A 73 16.58 -9.49 40.29
CA GLN A 73 17.64 -8.89 39.48
C GLN A 73 17.16 -8.70 38.03
N ARG A 74 17.47 -7.55 37.46
CA ARG A 74 17.23 -7.27 36.04
C ARG A 74 18.21 -8.06 35.20
N VAL A 75 17.77 -8.57 34.05
CA VAL A 75 18.64 -9.27 33.08
C VAL A 75 18.62 -8.66 31.68
N GLY A 76 17.75 -7.68 31.44
CA GLY A 76 17.67 -6.97 30.18
C GLY A 76 16.30 -6.31 29.94
N TYR A 77 16.10 -5.88 28.71
CA TYR A 77 14.88 -5.24 28.24
C TYR A 77 14.35 -5.89 26.99
N VAL A 78 13.03 -5.86 26.82
CA VAL A 78 12.37 -6.20 25.57
C VAL A 78 11.57 -5.01 25.10
N VAL A 79 11.91 -4.49 23.92
CA VAL A 79 11.18 -3.39 23.29
C VAL A 79 10.40 -3.91 22.10
N ILE A 80 9.18 -3.42 21.96
CA ILE A 80 8.27 -3.75 20.87
C ILE A 80 7.99 -2.48 20.09
N ASP A 81 8.40 -2.50 18.82
CA ASP A 81 8.23 -1.37 17.92
C ASP A 81 7.86 -1.84 16.51
N GLN A 82 7.41 -0.93 15.65
CA GLN A 82 6.99 -1.23 14.29
C GLN A 82 7.36 -0.15 13.29
N ALA A 83 7.62 -0.56 12.05
CA ALA A 83 7.85 0.35 10.94
C ALA A 83 7.26 -0.19 9.64
N MET A 84 7.07 0.70 8.66
CA MET A 84 6.43 0.37 7.38
C MET A 84 7.35 -0.39 6.44
N GLY A 85 6.88 -1.55 5.97
CA GLY A 85 7.49 -2.35 4.90
C GLY A 85 6.88 -2.04 3.52
N TYR A 86 6.86 -3.00 2.61
CA TYR A 86 6.32 -2.82 1.25
C TYR A 86 4.79 -2.73 1.21
N GLY A 87 4.10 -3.71 1.79
CA GLY A 87 2.64 -3.85 1.82
C GLY A 87 1.99 -3.39 3.12
N GLY A 88 2.75 -3.16 4.19
CA GLY A 88 2.21 -2.76 5.50
C GLY A 88 3.26 -2.75 6.61
N PRO A 89 2.87 -2.40 7.86
CA PRO A 89 3.81 -2.35 8.98
C PRO A 89 4.31 -3.74 9.40
N ILE A 90 5.54 -3.78 9.90
CA ILE A 90 6.20 -4.95 10.46
C ILE A 90 6.50 -4.62 11.91
N LYS A 91 5.98 -5.44 12.82
CA LYS A 91 6.12 -5.29 14.27
C LYS A 91 7.18 -6.27 14.77
N MET A 92 8.16 -5.73 15.47
CA MET A 92 9.32 -6.45 15.98
C MET A 92 9.28 -6.48 17.50
N ALA A 93 9.77 -7.57 18.08
CA ALA A 93 10.23 -7.62 19.46
C ALA A 93 11.75 -7.72 19.43
N ILE A 94 12.43 -6.92 20.25
CA ILE A 94 13.88 -6.83 20.32
C ILE A 94 14.30 -7.03 21.77
N GLY A 95 15.12 -8.04 22.03
CA GLY A 95 15.72 -8.31 23.33
C GLY A 95 17.10 -7.69 23.43
N ILE A 96 17.34 -6.94 24.50
CA ILE A 96 18.57 -6.18 24.75
C ILE A 96 19.07 -6.56 26.14
N ASP A 97 20.35 -6.87 26.28
CA ASP A 97 20.98 -7.18 27.57
C ASP A 97 21.29 -5.91 28.41
N LEU A 98 22.00 -6.07 29.52
CA LEU A 98 22.39 -4.95 30.39
C LEU A 98 23.64 -4.21 29.90
N GLU A 99 24.35 -4.77 28.94
CA GLU A 99 25.50 -4.18 28.27
C GLU A 99 25.08 -3.32 27.07
N GLY A 100 23.78 -3.30 26.74
CA GLY A 100 23.24 -2.56 25.61
C GLY A 100 23.49 -3.25 24.27
N LYS A 101 23.62 -4.59 24.24
CA LYS A 101 23.70 -5.38 23.02
C LYS A 101 22.37 -6.05 22.71
N ILE A 102 22.06 -6.12 21.42
CA ILE A 102 20.89 -6.85 20.92
C ILE A 102 21.16 -8.35 21.03
N GLN A 103 20.41 -9.04 21.88
CA GLN A 103 20.52 -10.49 22.07
C GLN A 103 19.77 -11.26 20.99
N ASN A 104 18.56 -10.81 20.67
CA ASN A 104 17.72 -11.43 19.65
C ASN A 104 16.65 -10.44 19.15
N ALA A 105 16.12 -10.68 17.95
CA ALA A 105 15.02 -9.91 17.39
C ALA A 105 14.10 -10.82 16.57
N VAL A 106 12.79 -10.72 16.79
CA VAL A 106 11.79 -11.57 16.12
C VAL A 106 10.61 -10.75 15.61
N ILE A 107 9.98 -11.25 14.55
CA ILE A 107 8.76 -10.63 14.00
C ILE A 107 7.57 -11.09 14.85
N VAL A 108 6.99 -10.16 15.63
CA VAL A 108 5.77 -10.39 16.42
C VAL A 108 4.56 -10.55 15.50
N ASN A 109 4.45 -9.64 14.54
CA ASN A 109 3.38 -9.61 13.57
C ASN A 109 3.84 -8.81 12.34
N TYR A 110 3.36 -9.16 11.16
CA TYR A 110 3.62 -8.38 9.96
C TYR A 110 2.35 -8.23 9.12
N LYS A 111 2.25 -7.06 8.50
CA LYS A 111 1.19 -6.69 7.57
C LYS A 111 1.74 -6.50 6.14
N ASP A 112 3.01 -6.78 5.95
CA ASP A 112 3.71 -6.74 4.66
C ASP A 112 3.34 -7.95 3.76
N THR A 113 3.77 -7.94 2.49
CA THR A 113 3.55 -9.05 1.56
C THR A 113 4.37 -10.27 1.98
N PRO A 114 3.75 -11.45 2.15
CA PRO A 114 4.44 -12.64 2.66
C PRO A 114 5.70 -13.04 1.88
N SER A 115 5.69 -12.94 0.54
CA SER A 115 6.84 -13.30 -0.30
C SER A 115 8.10 -12.48 0.02
N PHE A 116 7.96 -11.17 0.25
CA PHE A 116 9.09 -10.32 0.66
C PHE A 116 9.58 -10.67 2.07
N VAL A 117 8.67 -10.92 3.02
CA VAL A 117 9.04 -11.27 4.40
C VAL A 117 9.80 -12.60 4.44
N HIS A 118 9.27 -13.63 3.77
CA HIS A 118 9.95 -14.93 3.66
C HIS A 118 11.31 -14.81 2.99
N MET A 119 11.43 -14.00 1.93
CA MET A 119 12.73 -13.75 1.31
C MET A 119 13.72 -13.17 2.32
N VAL A 120 13.33 -12.13 3.07
CA VAL A 120 14.22 -11.51 4.06
C VAL A 120 14.63 -12.49 5.16
N LEU A 121 13.69 -13.27 5.69
CA LEU A 121 13.97 -14.28 6.72
C LEU A 121 14.89 -15.39 6.20
N ASN A 122 14.68 -15.89 4.97
CA ASN A 122 15.50 -16.93 4.37
C ASN A 122 16.96 -16.51 4.15
N HIS A 123 17.22 -15.21 3.98
CA HIS A 123 18.58 -14.67 3.90
C HIS A 123 19.25 -14.52 5.29
N GLY A 124 18.60 -14.97 6.37
CA GLY A 124 19.14 -14.83 7.72
C GLY A 124 19.29 -13.38 8.17
N TYR A 125 18.51 -12.46 7.60
CA TYR A 125 18.68 -11.02 7.75
C TYR A 125 18.71 -10.53 9.21
N LEU A 126 17.89 -11.15 10.08
CA LEU A 126 17.82 -10.80 11.51
C LEU A 126 19.13 -11.08 12.27
N LYS A 127 19.97 -11.99 11.78
CA LYS A 127 21.26 -12.31 12.40
C LYS A 127 22.24 -11.14 12.38
N GLN A 128 22.08 -10.20 11.44
CA GLN A 128 22.94 -9.02 11.32
C GLN A 128 22.83 -8.07 12.53
N PHE A 129 21.73 -8.18 13.30
CA PHE A 129 21.48 -7.31 14.45
C PHE A 129 22.02 -7.89 15.76
N ILE A 130 22.21 -9.21 15.83
CA ILE A 130 22.64 -9.89 17.06
C ILE A 130 24.06 -9.44 17.42
N GLY A 131 24.26 -9.02 18.67
CA GLY A 131 25.51 -8.51 19.23
C GLY A 131 25.82 -7.05 18.89
N LYS A 132 25.01 -6.38 18.06
CA LYS A 132 25.20 -4.95 17.77
C LYS A 132 24.81 -4.10 18.98
N ASP A 133 25.51 -2.98 19.13
CA ASP A 133 25.21 -2.00 20.16
C ASP A 133 23.93 -1.23 19.86
N ILE A 134 23.15 -0.91 20.88
CA ILE A 134 21.94 -0.09 20.77
C ILE A 134 22.22 1.39 20.46
N THR A 135 23.48 1.81 20.41
CA THR A 135 23.88 3.16 19.95
C THR A 135 24.38 3.17 18.50
N GLU A 136 24.62 2.00 17.90
CA GLU A 136 25.09 1.89 16.51
C GLU A 136 24.02 2.35 15.52
N PRO A 137 24.43 2.77 14.31
CA PRO A 137 23.51 2.93 13.20
C PRO A 137 23.03 1.56 12.70
N LEU A 138 21.73 1.28 12.84
CA LEU A 138 21.10 -0.02 12.55
C LEU A 138 20.23 0.03 11.29
N ASN A 139 20.63 0.80 10.28
CA ASN A 139 19.86 1.00 9.05
C ASN A 139 20.49 0.35 7.82
N ILE A 140 19.71 0.24 6.74
CA ILE A 140 20.16 -0.43 5.50
C ILE A 140 21.16 0.36 4.65
N GLU A 141 21.53 1.56 5.07
CA GLU A 141 22.50 2.43 4.40
C GLU A 141 23.84 2.46 5.13
N LYS A 142 23.80 2.20 6.44
CA LYS A 142 24.94 2.13 7.34
C LYS A 142 24.71 0.98 8.32
N GLY A 143 25.58 -0.02 8.27
CA GLY A 143 25.67 -1.05 9.30
C GLY A 143 24.84 -2.31 9.06
N ILE A 144 23.81 -2.28 8.19
CA ILE A 144 22.99 -3.45 7.85
C ILE A 144 22.90 -3.61 6.31
N ASP A 145 23.16 -4.81 5.82
CA ASP A 145 23.06 -5.13 4.40
C ASP A 145 21.62 -5.43 4.01
N ARG A 146 21.07 -4.63 3.07
CA ARG A 146 19.72 -4.86 2.51
C ARG A 146 19.62 -6.21 1.77
N VAL A 147 18.41 -6.78 1.74
CA VAL A 147 18.10 -7.90 0.85
C VAL A 147 17.67 -7.37 -0.52
N SER A 148 18.39 -7.78 -1.57
CA SER A 148 18.06 -7.43 -2.96
C SER A 148 16.68 -7.94 -3.34
N GLY A 149 15.88 -7.09 -3.99
CA GLY A 149 14.48 -7.38 -4.35
C GLY A 149 13.46 -7.16 -3.21
N ALA A 150 13.87 -7.26 -1.93
CA ALA A 150 13.01 -7.05 -0.76
C ALA A 150 13.39 -5.79 0.04
N THR A 151 13.92 -4.76 -0.62
CA THR A 151 14.54 -3.59 0.03
C THR A 151 13.60 -2.79 0.94
N TYR A 152 12.31 -2.66 0.58
CA TYR A 152 11.33 -1.97 1.43
C TYR A 152 11.06 -2.74 2.72
N THR A 153 10.90 -4.05 2.63
CA THR A 153 10.70 -4.95 3.78
C THR A 153 11.94 -5.01 4.67
N SER A 154 13.14 -5.18 4.10
CA SER A 154 14.42 -5.13 4.85
C SER A 154 14.57 -3.82 5.62
N ARG A 155 14.30 -2.68 4.95
CA ARG A 155 14.34 -1.36 5.58
C ARG A 155 13.32 -1.21 6.68
N GLY A 156 12.09 -1.70 6.50
CA GLY A 156 11.06 -1.71 7.53
C GLY A 156 11.52 -2.47 8.79
N ILE A 157 12.09 -3.66 8.62
CA ILE A 157 12.63 -4.46 9.74
C ILE A 157 13.78 -3.72 10.44
N ALA A 158 14.77 -3.26 9.68
CA ALA A 158 15.92 -2.53 10.23
C ALA A 158 15.48 -1.28 11.00
N LYS A 159 14.54 -0.52 10.43
CA LYS A 159 14.00 0.67 11.06
C LYS A 159 13.25 0.38 12.36
N ALA A 160 12.41 -0.66 12.40
CA ALA A 160 11.72 -1.06 13.62
C ALA A 160 12.70 -1.48 14.72
N ILE A 161 13.75 -2.23 14.37
CA ILE A 161 14.80 -2.63 15.32
C ILE A 161 15.59 -1.41 15.80
N SER A 162 15.99 -0.53 14.89
CA SER A 162 16.75 0.69 15.20
C SER A 162 15.96 1.61 16.14
N GLN A 163 14.71 1.95 15.79
CA GLN A 163 13.86 2.85 16.57
C GLN A 163 13.58 2.30 17.97
N GLY A 164 13.25 1.00 18.07
CA GLY A 164 13.06 0.33 19.35
C GLY A 164 14.33 0.33 20.21
N SER A 165 15.47 -0.05 19.63
CA SER A 165 16.75 -0.13 20.33
C SER A 165 17.23 1.24 20.81
N HIS A 166 17.14 2.26 19.96
CA HIS A 166 17.51 3.64 20.29
C HIS A 166 16.56 4.23 21.35
N ALA A 167 15.29 3.82 21.38
CA ALA A 167 14.37 4.21 22.44
C ALA A 167 14.77 3.61 23.80
N VAL A 168 15.21 2.35 23.84
CA VAL A 168 15.75 1.74 25.07
C VAL A 168 17.04 2.43 25.50
N ALA A 169 17.95 2.73 24.57
CA ALA A 169 19.19 3.45 24.85
C ALA A 169 18.93 4.79 25.56
N ARG A 170 17.98 5.58 25.05
CA ARG A 170 17.62 6.88 25.64
C ARG A 170 16.87 6.75 26.96
N THR A 171 15.88 5.88 27.03
CA THR A 171 14.94 5.84 28.17
C THR A 171 15.48 5.02 29.34
N GLN A 172 16.18 3.92 29.06
CA GLN A 172 16.63 2.97 30.08
C GLN A 172 18.11 3.16 30.42
N PHE A 173 18.95 3.36 29.40
CA PHE A 173 20.40 3.53 29.58
C PHE A 173 20.83 5.00 29.72
N LYS A 174 19.92 5.95 29.48
CA LYS A 174 20.19 7.41 29.50
C LYS A 174 21.35 7.81 28.58
N LEU A 175 21.53 7.07 27.48
CA LEU A 175 22.55 7.36 26.48
C LEU A 175 22.03 8.42 25.50
N ASP A 176 22.92 9.32 25.09
CA ASP A 176 22.64 10.29 24.05
C ASP A 176 22.79 9.62 22.68
N VAL A 177 21.69 9.09 22.18
CA VAL A 177 21.59 8.50 20.84
C VAL A 177 20.64 9.37 20.03
N SER A 178 21.18 10.01 18.99
CA SER A 178 20.35 10.69 18.03
C SER A 178 19.56 9.66 17.24
N ASP A 179 18.24 9.82 17.16
CA ASP A 179 17.47 9.13 16.11
C ASP A 179 18.14 9.45 14.78
N GLU A 180 18.35 8.42 13.96
CA GLU A 180 18.83 8.63 12.61
C GLU A 180 17.75 9.41 11.86
N GLU A 181 17.90 10.73 11.82
CA GLU A 181 17.09 11.56 10.96
C GLU A 181 17.35 11.10 9.54
N VAL A 182 16.41 10.32 9.01
CA VAL A 182 16.41 9.98 7.59
C VAL A 182 16.17 11.28 6.86
N ALA A 183 17.28 11.92 6.46
CA ALA A 183 17.28 13.13 5.65
C ALA A 183 16.30 12.92 4.49
N PHE A 184 15.58 13.98 4.09
CA PHE A 184 14.64 13.87 2.97
C PHE A 184 15.40 13.39 1.72
N LYS A 185 15.24 12.10 1.38
CA LYS A 185 15.99 11.49 0.28
C LYS A 185 15.26 11.75 -1.01
N PHE A 186 15.52 12.91 -1.59
CA PHE A 186 15.18 13.16 -2.97
C PHE A 186 16.25 12.52 -3.87
N GLY A 187 16.03 11.26 -4.24
CA GLY A 187 17.01 10.46 -4.95
C GLY A 187 16.67 10.25 -6.43
N ALA A 188 17.46 9.38 -7.06
CA ALA A 188 17.24 8.95 -8.44
C ALA A 188 15.84 8.36 -8.67
N LYS A 189 15.25 7.74 -7.65
CA LYS A 189 13.90 7.16 -7.70
C LYS A 189 12.82 8.23 -7.87
N GLU A 190 12.82 9.23 -7.00
CA GLU A 190 11.89 10.35 -7.03
C GLU A 190 12.02 11.14 -8.33
N ILE A 191 13.26 11.45 -8.73
CA ILE A 191 13.56 12.16 -9.98
C ILE A 191 13.03 11.38 -11.19
N SER A 192 13.30 10.07 -11.26
CA SER A 192 12.85 9.23 -12.38
C SER A 192 11.33 9.21 -12.50
N VAL A 193 10.61 9.05 -11.38
CA VAL A 193 9.14 9.02 -11.39
C VAL A 193 8.57 10.38 -11.75
N LEU A 194 9.10 11.48 -11.21
CA LEU A 194 8.67 12.82 -11.54
C LEU A 194 8.90 13.14 -13.02
N LEU A 195 10.05 12.77 -13.57
CA LEU A 195 10.36 12.93 -14.99
C LEU A 195 9.37 12.14 -15.85
N LEU A 196 9.04 10.90 -15.49
CA LEU A 196 8.04 10.11 -16.21
C LEU A 196 6.65 10.74 -16.13
N VAL A 197 6.26 11.30 -14.97
CA VAL A 197 5.00 12.04 -14.81
C VAL A 197 4.98 13.29 -15.69
N ILE A 198 6.06 14.05 -15.75
CA ILE A 198 6.20 15.24 -16.61
C ILE A 198 6.12 14.84 -18.09
N LEU A 199 6.88 13.82 -18.51
CA LEU A 199 6.84 13.30 -19.89
C LEU A 199 5.44 12.83 -20.28
N MET A 200 4.72 12.18 -19.37
CA MET A 200 3.31 11.82 -19.57
C MET A 200 2.45 13.08 -19.81
N LEU A 201 2.57 14.10 -18.95
CA LEU A 201 1.76 15.32 -19.07
C LEU A 201 2.03 16.03 -20.40
N ILE A 202 3.31 16.20 -20.78
CA ILE A 202 3.72 16.76 -22.06
C ILE A 202 3.16 15.91 -23.21
N GLY A 203 3.31 14.59 -23.14
CA GLY A 203 2.82 13.67 -24.16
C GLY A 203 1.29 13.72 -24.33
N VAL A 204 0.54 13.91 -23.23
CA VAL A 204 -0.91 14.07 -23.25
C VAL A 204 -1.31 15.38 -23.93
N VAL A 205 -0.63 16.48 -23.62
CA VAL A 205 -0.90 17.81 -24.22
C VAL A 205 -0.55 17.81 -25.71
N LEU A 206 0.63 17.31 -26.08
CA LEU A 206 1.10 17.23 -27.47
C LEU A 206 0.45 16.12 -28.28
N LYS A 207 -0.34 15.23 -27.64
CA LYS A 207 -0.95 14.04 -28.25
C LYS A 207 0.07 13.14 -28.99
N SER A 208 1.32 13.12 -28.52
CA SER A 208 2.41 12.43 -29.20
C SER A 208 2.42 10.92 -28.88
N LYS A 209 2.27 10.09 -29.93
CA LYS A 209 2.39 8.63 -29.81
C LYS A 209 3.81 8.19 -29.43
N LYS A 210 4.83 8.92 -29.89
CA LYS A 210 6.24 8.63 -29.59
C LYS A 210 6.52 8.81 -28.10
N LEU A 211 6.13 9.96 -27.54
CA LEU A 211 6.30 10.24 -26.11
C LEU A 211 5.57 9.21 -25.24
N ARG A 212 4.38 8.77 -25.65
CA ARG A 212 3.67 7.69 -24.94
C ARG A 212 4.50 6.41 -24.82
N TRP A 213 5.13 5.97 -25.90
CA TRP A 213 5.96 4.76 -25.88
C TRP A 213 7.25 4.96 -25.07
N VAL A 214 7.87 6.14 -25.17
CA VAL A 214 9.04 6.50 -24.34
C VAL A 214 8.67 6.43 -22.86
N THR A 215 7.55 7.04 -22.46
CA THR A 215 7.07 6.97 -21.07
C THR A 215 6.75 5.54 -20.64
N LEU A 216 6.06 4.75 -21.47
CA LEU A 216 5.71 3.36 -21.12
C LEU A 216 6.95 2.47 -20.94
N ILE A 217 7.93 2.57 -21.84
CA ILE A 217 9.19 1.82 -21.75
C ILE A 217 9.98 2.28 -20.52
N GLY A 218 10.09 3.59 -20.31
CA GLY A 218 10.71 4.16 -19.12
C GLY A 218 10.03 3.67 -17.83
N SER A 219 8.70 3.68 -17.77
CA SER A 219 7.95 3.15 -16.63
C SER A 219 8.20 1.66 -16.40
N LEU A 220 8.24 0.85 -17.46
CA LEU A 220 8.53 -0.58 -17.35
C LEU A 220 9.90 -0.84 -16.71
N ILE A 221 10.92 -0.09 -17.14
CA ILE A 221 12.28 -0.22 -16.63
C ILE A 221 12.38 0.34 -15.20
N PHE A 222 11.99 1.61 -15.00
CA PHE A 222 12.20 2.31 -13.73
C PHE A 222 11.18 1.91 -12.66
N ILE A 223 9.88 2.09 -12.91
CA ILE A 223 8.83 1.82 -11.92
C ILE A 223 8.64 0.31 -11.73
N GLY A 224 8.71 -0.46 -12.82
CA GLY A 224 8.63 -1.91 -12.81
C GLY A 224 9.89 -2.54 -12.24
N PHE A 225 10.88 -2.84 -13.09
CA PHE A 225 12.01 -3.68 -12.70
C PHE A 225 13.02 -3.03 -11.74
N LYS A 226 13.32 -1.73 -11.89
CA LYS A 226 14.37 -1.09 -11.09
C LYS A 226 13.93 -0.78 -9.66
N PHE A 227 12.73 -0.23 -9.49
CA PHE A 227 12.24 0.22 -8.18
C PHE A 227 11.17 -0.71 -7.60
N ASN A 228 10.50 -1.52 -8.41
CA ASN A 228 9.42 -2.41 -8.00
C ASN A 228 8.37 -1.69 -7.13
N THR A 229 7.88 -0.54 -7.60
CA THR A 229 6.85 0.25 -6.91
C THR A 229 5.64 0.58 -7.78
N PRO A 230 5.00 -0.41 -8.44
CA PRO A 230 3.75 -0.15 -9.14
C PRO A 230 2.61 0.18 -8.15
N PHE A 231 1.64 0.96 -8.61
CA PHE A 231 0.34 1.08 -7.95
C PHE A 231 -0.28 -0.32 -7.75
N SER A 232 -0.54 -0.69 -6.50
CA SER A 232 -1.02 -2.03 -6.11
C SER A 232 -2.25 -1.94 -5.20
N LEU A 233 -3.06 -2.99 -5.17
CA LEU A 233 -4.20 -3.14 -4.28
C LEU A 233 -3.76 -3.26 -2.82
N ALA A 234 -2.63 -3.90 -2.54
CA ALA A 234 -2.04 -3.93 -1.19
C ALA A 234 -1.73 -2.52 -0.67
N ASN A 235 -1.20 -1.64 -1.53
CA ASN A 235 -0.94 -0.25 -1.19
C ASN A 235 -2.23 0.54 -0.92
N VAL A 236 -3.30 0.29 -1.67
CA VAL A 236 -4.62 0.88 -1.40
C VAL A 236 -5.21 0.35 -0.10
N ALA A 237 -5.12 -0.96 0.15
CA ALA A 237 -5.56 -1.55 1.40
C ALA A 237 -4.78 -0.97 2.60
N ALA A 238 -3.47 -0.75 2.46
CA ALA A 238 -2.64 -0.15 3.50
C ALA A 238 -3.12 1.26 3.85
N LEU A 239 -3.40 2.07 2.83
CA LEU A 239 -3.98 3.41 2.99
C LEU A 239 -5.34 3.37 3.69
N LEU A 240 -6.24 2.47 3.28
CA LEU A 240 -7.58 2.33 3.88
C LEU A 240 -7.53 1.88 5.35
N MET A 241 -6.54 1.07 5.70
CA MET A 241 -6.33 0.57 7.05
C MET A 241 -5.60 1.55 7.97
N GLY A 242 -5.27 2.76 7.48
CA GLY A 242 -4.58 3.79 8.25
C GLY A 242 -3.07 3.61 8.36
N ASN A 243 -2.47 2.74 7.54
CA ASN A 243 -1.03 2.52 7.53
C ASN A 243 -0.36 3.52 6.58
N PHE A 244 0.11 4.64 7.13
CA PHE A 244 0.75 5.71 6.37
C PHE A 244 2.28 5.63 6.50
N PRO A 245 3.02 5.31 5.42
CA PRO A 245 4.49 5.31 5.46
C PRO A 245 5.06 6.72 5.61
N SER A 246 6.28 6.85 6.15
CA SER A 246 6.91 8.17 6.23
C SER A 246 7.04 8.82 4.84
N ILE A 247 6.55 10.05 4.70
CA ILE A 247 6.59 10.83 3.45
C ILE A 247 8.03 11.01 2.96
N ARG A 248 8.98 11.19 3.88
CA ARG A 248 10.39 11.44 3.56
C ARG A 248 11.06 10.25 2.85
N GLU A 249 10.57 9.04 3.08
CA GLU A 249 11.17 7.79 2.55
C GLU A 249 10.38 7.18 1.40
N ASN A 250 9.08 7.51 1.32
CA ASN A 250 8.11 6.86 0.45
C ASN A 250 7.36 7.88 -0.43
N LEU A 251 8.00 8.98 -0.82
CA LEU A 251 7.39 10.03 -1.64
C LEU A 251 6.75 9.50 -2.94
N VAL A 252 7.42 8.56 -3.62
CA VAL A 252 6.88 7.91 -4.83
C VAL A 252 5.56 7.19 -4.58
N TRP A 253 5.39 6.56 -3.41
CA TRP A 253 4.15 5.90 -3.02
C TRP A 253 2.99 6.90 -3.00
N TYR A 254 3.22 8.10 -2.44
CA TYR A 254 2.25 9.19 -2.39
C TYR A 254 1.95 9.78 -3.78
N ILE A 255 2.99 9.98 -4.61
CA ILE A 255 2.82 10.47 -5.99
C ILE A 255 1.91 9.50 -6.77
N LEU A 256 2.13 8.20 -6.65
CA LEU A 256 1.36 7.19 -7.41
C LEU A 256 -0.02 6.91 -6.81
N LEU A 257 -0.19 6.87 -5.49
CA LEU A 257 -1.48 6.55 -4.87
C LEU A 257 -2.41 7.73 -4.67
N ILE A 258 -1.87 8.94 -4.50
CA ILE A 258 -2.67 10.14 -4.26
C ILE A 258 -2.58 11.08 -5.47
N GLY A 259 -1.35 11.38 -5.90
CA GLY A 259 -1.12 12.29 -7.04
C GLY A 259 -1.79 11.81 -8.33
N MET A 260 -1.60 10.54 -8.71
CA MET A 260 -2.17 10.02 -9.95
C MET A 260 -3.71 9.96 -9.96
N PRO A 261 -4.40 9.56 -8.89
CA PRO A 261 -5.85 9.72 -8.79
C PRO A 261 -6.33 11.17 -8.89
N ILE A 262 -5.64 12.13 -8.26
CA ILE A 262 -5.97 13.56 -8.37
C ILE A 262 -5.85 14.02 -9.82
N ILE A 263 -4.74 13.72 -10.50
CA ILE A 263 -4.54 14.08 -11.91
C ILE A 263 -5.62 13.41 -12.78
N THR A 264 -5.92 12.13 -12.55
CA THR A 264 -6.99 11.40 -13.26
C THR A 264 -8.36 12.03 -13.05
N PHE A 265 -8.67 12.47 -11.83
CA PHE A 265 -9.91 13.18 -11.51
C PHE A 265 -10.01 14.52 -12.25
N VAL A 266 -8.94 15.33 -12.23
CA VAL A 266 -8.89 16.65 -12.87
C VAL A 266 -8.96 16.53 -14.40
N VAL A 267 -8.15 15.65 -15.00
CA VAL A 267 -8.10 15.46 -16.46
C VAL A 267 -9.31 14.68 -16.97
N GLY A 268 -9.82 13.72 -16.20
CA GLY A 268 -11.03 12.95 -16.54
C GLY A 268 -10.77 11.83 -17.51
N ARG A 269 -9.52 11.40 -17.56
CA ARG A 269 -9.03 10.30 -18.37
C ARG A 269 -8.11 9.47 -17.50
N ASN A 270 -8.13 8.16 -17.69
CA ASN A 270 -7.19 7.28 -17.01
C ASN A 270 -5.79 7.53 -17.59
N LEU A 271 -4.93 8.22 -16.82
CA LEU A 271 -3.57 8.51 -17.26
C LEU A 271 -2.61 7.42 -16.80
N TYR A 272 -2.69 7.01 -15.53
CA TYR A 272 -1.77 6.03 -14.95
C TYR A 272 -1.74 4.73 -15.78
N CYS A 273 -2.88 4.09 -16.02
CA CYS A 273 -2.90 2.81 -16.73
C CYS A 273 -2.40 2.91 -18.18
N PHE A 274 -2.53 4.07 -18.83
CA PHE A 274 -2.23 4.24 -20.25
C PHE A 274 -0.85 4.81 -20.56
N TRP A 275 -0.23 5.47 -19.59
CA TRP A 275 1.06 6.16 -19.74
C TRP A 275 2.13 5.70 -18.77
N LEU A 276 1.79 5.35 -17.52
CA LEU A 276 2.76 5.12 -16.45
C LEU A 276 2.77 3.70 -15.89
N CYS A 277 1.72 2.91 -16.09
CA CYS A 277 1.63 1.58 -15.52
C CYS A 277 2.64 0.63 -16.20
N PRO A 278 3.66 0.12 -15.46
CA PRO A 278 4.67 -0.77 -16.05
C PRO A 278 4.05 -2.08 -16.54
N PHE A 279 3.10 -2.64 -15.80
CA PHE A 279 2.43 -3.88 -16.19
C PHE A 279 1.54 -3.72 -17.43
N GLY A 280 0.96 -2.53 -17.63
CA GLY A 280 0.24 -2.18 -18.84
C GLY A 280 1.16 -2.03 -20.05
N ALA A 281 2.36 -1.45 -19.85
CA ALA A 281 3.40 -1.35 -20.86
C ALA A 281 3.85 -2.74 -21.32
N LEU A 282 4.16 -3.63 -20.38
CA LEU A 282 4.56 -5.01 -20.68
C LEU A 282 3.51 -5.74 -21.53
N GLN A 283 2.23 -5.69 -21.14
CA GLN A 283 1.18 -6.35 -21.91
C GLN A 283 0.98 -5.75 -23.32
N GLU A 284 1.21 -4.45 -23.50
CA GLU A 284 1.19 -3.87 -24.85
C GLU A 284 2.38 -4.36 -25.70
N ILE A 285 3.56 -4.49 -25.11
CA ILE A 285 4.75 -5.05 -25.77
C ILE A 285 4.52 -6.52 -26.13
N LEU A 286 4.07 -7.34 -25.18
CA LEU A 286 3.74 -8.76 -25.40
C LEU A 286 2.72 -8.92 -26.52
N SER A 287 1.64 -8.13 -26.52
CA SER A 287 0.65 -8.20 -27.59
C SER A 287 1.21 -7.80 -28.97
N LYS A 288 2.23 -6.94 -29.04
CA LYS A 288 2.88 -6.63 -30.32
C LYS A 288 3.75 -7.79 -30.80
N ILE A 289 4.44 -8.46 -29.89
CA ILE A 289 5.29 -9.62 -30.19
C ILE A 289 4.43 -10.81 -30.62
N GLY A 290 3.35 -11.09 -29.90
CA GLY A 290 2.45 -12.22 -30.16
C GLY A 290 1.48 -12.03 -31.33
N GLY A 291 1.65 -10.99 -32.17
CA GLY A 291 0.76 -10.72 -33.30
C GLY A 291 -0.66 -10.29 -32.90
N GLY A 292 -0.82 -9.79 -31.67
CA GLY A 292 -2.04 -9.46 -30.91
C GLY A 292 -3.05 -8.56 -31.63
N SER A 293 -3.69 -9.15 -32.63
CA SER A 293 -4.82 -8.64 -33.39
C SER A 293 -6.14 -9.26 -32.91
N PHE A 294 -6.08 -10.23 -31.99
CA PHE A 294 -7.27 -10.93 -31.48
C PHE A 294 -8.12 -9.97 -30.64
N LYS A 295 -9.12 -9.37 -31.29
CA LYS A 295 -10.21 -8.66 -30.63
C LYS A 295 -11.07 -9.73 -29.96
N CYS A 296 -11.05 -9.79 -28.63
CA CYS A 296 -11.83 -10.72 -27.82
C CYS A 296 -13.24 -10.95 -28.39
N CYS A 297 -13.66 -12.22 -28.46
CA CYS A 297 -14.96 -12.62 -28.97
C CYS A 297 -16.10 -11.86 -28.27
N ASN A 298 -16.95 -11.21 -29.07
CA ASN A 298 -18.21 -10.56 -28.69
C ASN A 298 -18.14 -9.59 -27.48
N LYS A 299 -18.35 -8.29 -27.75
CA LYS A 299 -18.40 -7.23 -26.72
C LYS A 299 -19.29 -7.57 -25.51
N LYS A 300 -20.37 -8.33 -25.68
CA LYS A 300 -21.26 -8.75 -24.58
C LYS A 300 -20.57 -9.71 -23.62
N ILE A 301 -19.84 -10.70 -24.14
CA ILE A 301 -19.10 -11.69 -23.34
C ILE A 301 -17.98 -10.99 -22.60
N GLU A 302 -17.20 -10.17 -23.31
CA GLU A 302 -16.13 -9.37 -22.72
C GLU A 302 -16.64 -8.51 -21.56
N THR A 303 -17.75 -7.78 -21.75
CA THR A 303 -18.33 -6.94 -20.70
C THR A 303 -18.77 -7.77 -19.48
N LYS A 304 -19.31 -8.97 -19.70
CA LYS A 304 -19.73 -9.87 -18.60
C LYS A 304 -18.51 -10.44 -17.86
N ALA A 305 -17.53 -10.97 -18.58
CA ALA A 305 -16.29 -11.51 -18.01
C ALA A 305 -15.52 -10.44 -17.23
N SER A 306 -15.47 -9.22 -17.75
CA SER A 306 -14.78 -8.11 -17.12
C SER A 306 -15.34 -7.70 -15.76
N LYS A 307 -16.53 -8.18 -15.36
CA LYS A 307 -17.08 -7.95 -14.02
C LYS A 307 -16.39 -8.74 -12.92
N ILE A 308 -15.64 -9.79 -13.26
CA ILE A 308 -14.92 -10.62 -12.28
C ILE A 308 -13.92 -9.79 -11.46
N ARG A 309 -13.31 -8.74 -12.04
CA ARG A 309 -12.44 -7.82 -11.29
C ARG A 309 -13.09 -7.20 -10.06
N TYR A 310 -14.39 -6.88 -10.09
CA TYR A 310 -15.06 -6.30 -8.93
C TYR A 310 -15.24 -7.32 -7.82
N PHE A 311 -15.52 -8.57 -8.19
CA PHE A 311 -15.57 -9.69 -7.25
C PHE A 311 -14.18 -9.90 -6.61
N LEU A 312 -13.13 -9.99 -7.42
CA LEU A 312 -11.75 -10.17 -6.93
C LEU A 312 -11.31 -9.02 -6.02
N VAL A 313 -11.55 -7.76 -6.40
CA VAL A 313 -11.22 -6.60 -5.55
C VAL A 313 -11.98 -6.64 -4.23
N TYR A 314 -13.29 -6.95 -4.26
CA TYR A 314 -14.10 -7.03 -3.04
C TYR A 314 -13.57 -8.12 -2.09
N PHE A 315 -13.37 -9.34 -2.57
CA PHE A 315 -12.91 -10.44 -1.73
C PHE A 315 -11.46 -10.26 -1.26
N ALA A 316 -10.59 -9.70 -2.10
CA ALA A 316 -9.21 -9.38 -1.70
C ALA A 316 -9.16 -8.29 -0.62
N LEU A 317 -9.97 -7.23 -0.76
CA LEU A 317 -10.09 -6.20 0.28
C LEU A 317 -10.69 -6.77 1.57
N LEU A 318 -11.78 -7.54 1.45
CA LEU A 318 -12.42 -8.20 2.60
C LEU A 318 -11.42 -9.11 3.34
N ALA A 319 -10.70 -9.97 2.62
CA ALA A 319 -9.67 -10.84 3.18
C ALA A 319 -8.56 -10.04 3.84
N SER A 320 -8.07 -8.97 3.20
CA SER A 320 -7.03 -8.10 3.77
C SER A 320 -7.45 -7.44 5.10
N ILE A 321 -8.73 -7.05 5.19
CA ILE A 321 -9.30 -6.43 6.38
C ILE A 321 -9.52 -7.47 7.49
N LEU A 322 -10.11 -8.62 7.15
CA LEU A 322 -10.36 -9.71 8.11
C LEU A 322 -9.06 -10.29 8.66
N LEU A 323 -8.04 -10.45 7.81
CA LEU A 323 -6.71 -10.95 8.19
C LEU A 323 -5.82 -9.85 8.78
N ARG A 324 -6.31 -8.59 8.83
CA ARG A 324 -5.59 -7.43 9.37
C ARG A 324 -4.23 -7.19 8.73
N SER A 325 -4.07 -7.55 7.46
CA SER A 325 -2.82 -7.48 6.71
C SER A 325 -3.10 -7.03 5.27
N PRO A 326 -2.74 -5.78 4.90
CA PRO A 326 -2.94 -5.26 3.55
C PRO A 326 -2.17 -6.04 2.47
N GLY A 327 -1.07 -6.71 2.83
CA GLY A 327 -0.33 -7.58 1.92
C GLY A 327 -1.20 -8.65 1.24
N PHE A 328 -2.22 -9.18 1.93
CA PHE A 328 -3.15 -10.17 1.36
C PHE A 328 -4.07 -9.62 0.27
N ALA A 329 -4.19 -8.29 0.14
CA ALA A 329 -4.98 -7.71 -0.95
C ALA A 329 -4.25 -7.84 -2.31
N GLY A 330 -2.94 -8.04 -2.31
CA GLY A 330 -2.09 -8.04 -3.49
C GLY A 330 -2.12 -9.33 -4.32
N TYR A 331 -3.28 -9.72 -4.88
CA TYR A 331 -3.38 -10.89 -5.78
C TYR A 331 -2.80 -10.67 -7.18
N GLU A 332 -2.26 -9.49 -7.44
CA GLU A 332 -1.75 -9.10 -8.75
C GLU A 332 -0.32 -9.60 -8.97
N PRO A 333 0.04 -10.02 -10.19
CA PRO A 333 1.33 -10.67 -10.47
C PRO A 333 2.50 -9.68 -10.57
N TYR A 334 2.41 -8.52 -9.90
CA TYR A 334 3.41 -7.46 -10.03
C TYR A 334 4.68 -7.78 -9.26
N SER A 335 4.55 -8.18 -7.99
CA SER A 335 5.71 -8.57 -7.17
C SER A 335 6.42 -9.80 -7.75
N THR A 336 5.65 -10.75 -8.28
CA THR A 336 6.18 -11.96 -8.94
C THR A 336 6.94 -11.64 -10.21
N LEU A 337 6.44 -10.71 -11.02
CA LEU A 337 7.11 -10.32 -12.25
C LEU A 337 8.31 -9.38 -12.01
N PHE A 338 8.08 -8.26 -11.33
CA PHE A 338 9.06 -7.18 -11.23
C PHE A 338 10.04 -7.38 -10.08
N GLY A 339 9.57 -7.96 -8.97
CA GLY A 339 10.43 -8.33 -7.85
C GLY A 339 11.08 -9.71 -8.01
N LEU A 340 10.59 -10.52 -8.96
CA LEU A 340 10.93 -11.94 -9.10
C LEU A 340 10.63 -12.74 -7.81
N GLN A 341 9.56 -12.36 -7.11
CA GLN A 341 9.19 -12.97 -5.83
C GLN A 341 7.72 -13.34 -5.82
N GLY A 342 7.45 -14.61 -5.58
CA GLY A 342 6.10 -15.13 -5.49
C GLY A 342 5.95 -16.14 -4.37
N PHE A 343 4.76 -16.22 -3.79
CA PHE A 343 4.38 -17.25 -2.84
C PHE A 343 3.29 -18.17 -3.41
N GLY A 344 3.56 -19.47 -3.47
CA GLY A 344 2.59 -20.51 -3.88
C GLY A 344 1.92 -20.22 -5.23
N ILE A 345 0.63 -19.88 -5.19
CA ILE A 345 -0.22 -19.67 -6.37
C ILE A 345 0.22 -18.50 -7.26
N GLU A 346 0.94 -17.51 -6.72
CA GLU A 346 1.40 -16.34 -7.46
C GLU A 346 2.26 -16.70 -8.68
N TRP A 347 3.08 -17.76 -8.57
CA TRP A 347 3.90 -18.28 -9.67
C TRP A 347 3.08 -18.93 -10.78
N PHE A 348 1.88 -19.42 -10.49
CA PHE A 348 0.96 -19.96 -11.49
C PHE A 348 0.14 -18.85 -12.16
N ILE A 349 -0.23 -17.80 -11.40
CA ILE A 349 -0.98 -16.65 -11.93
C ILE A 349 -0.14 -15.92 -12.99
N LEU A 350 1.18 -15.78 -12.78
CA LEU A 350 2.03 -15.06 -13.71
C LEU A 350 1.98 -15.60 -15.16
N PRO A 351 2.32 -16.87 -15.47
CA PRO A 351 2.24 -17.40 -16.83
C PRO A 351 0.80 -17.41 -17.35
N LEU A 352 -0.19 -17.69 -16.50
CA LEU A 352 -1.61 -17.66 -16.85
C LEU A 352 -2.06 -16.26 -17.33
N VAL A 353 -1.36 -15.20 -16.89
CA VAL A 353 -1.63 -13.83 -17.31
C VAL A 353 -0.76 -13.42 -18.51
N LEU A 354 0.52 -13.77 -18.52
CA LEU A 354 1.45 -13.36 -19.57
C LEU A 354 1.14 -14.04 -20.91
N PHE A 355 0.82 -15.34 -20.91
CA PHE A 355 0.56 -16.07 -22.14
C PHE A 355 -0.66 -15.54 -22.91
N PRO A 356 -1.85 -15.38 -22.30
CA PRO A 356 -2.98 -14.75 -23.00
C PRO A 356 -2.74 -13.27 -23.36
N SER A 357 -1.79 -12.59 -22.70
CA SER A 357 -1.43 -11.20 -23.04
C SER A 357 -0.68 -11.08 -24.37
N LEU A 358 -0.11 -12.17 -24.91
CA LEU A 358 0.44 -12.24 -26.27
C LEU A 358 -0.67 -12.13 -27.32
N LEU A 359 -1.82 -12.75 -27.06
CA LEU A 359 -2.96 -12.83 -27.99
C LEU A 359 -3.92 -11.65 -27.80
N ILE A 360 -4.23 -11.31 -26.55
CA ILE A 360 -5.22 -10.31 -26.16
C ILE A 360 -4.51 -9.10 -25.56
N ARG A 361 -4.59 -7.98 -26.27
CA ARG A 361 -4.04 -6.70 -25.80
C ARG A 361 -4.60 -6.32 -24.42
N ARG A 362 -3.70 -6.17 -23.45
CA ARG A 362 -3.99 -5.78 -22.06
C ARG A 362 -4.99 -6.74 -21.37
N PHE A 363 -4.79 -8.04 -21.53
CA PHE A 363 -5.63 -9.10 -20.95
C PHE A 363 -5.91 -8.91 -19.45
N TRP A 364 -4.86 -8.80 -18.62
CA TRP A 364 -5.03 -8.60 -17.17
C TRP A 364 -5.78 -7.31 -16.86
N CYS A 365 -5.38 -6.20 -17.49
CA CYS A 365 -5.99 -4.90 -17.25
C CYS A 365 -7.49 -4.90 -17.54
N ARG A 366 -7.93 -5.73 -18.49
CA ARG A 366 -9.32 -5.83 -18.94
C ARG A 366 -10.18 -6.68 -18.01
N PHE A 367 -9.65 -7.80 -17.52
CA PHE A 367 -10.45 -8.80 -16.81
C PHE A 367 -10.24 -8.83 -15.31
N PHE A 368 -9.02 -8.57 -14.82
CA PHE A 368 -8.64 -8.91 -13.44
C PHE A 368 -8.03 -7.73 -12.67
N CYS A 369 -7.48 -6.73 -13.34
CA CYS A 369 -6.70 -5.69 -12.68
C CYS A 369 -7.52 -4.82 -11.70
N PRO A 370 -7.05 -4.68 -10.44
CA PRO A 370 -7.71 -3.82 -9.45
C PRO A 370 -7.59 -2.33 -9.80
N GLY A 371 -6.47 -1.92 -10.42
CA GLY A 371 -6.24 -0.53 -10.85
C GLY A 371 -7.30 0.00 -11.82
N MET A 372 -7.93 -0.86 -12.63
CA MET A 372 -9.04 -0.43 -13.50
C MET A 372 -10.31 -0.10 -12.69
N VAL A 373 -10.60 -0.89 -11.65
CA VAL A 373 -11.76 -0.66 -10.75
C VAL A 373 -11.63 0.69 -10.05
N PHE A 374 -10.45 0.99 -9.51
CA PHE A 374 -10.20 2.27 -8.84
C PHE A 374 -10.33 3.47 -9.79
N ASN A 375 -9.80 3.36 -11.01
CA ASN A 375 -9.93 4.43 -11.99
C ASN A 375 -11.39 4.66 -12.41
N GLU A 376 -12.16 3.60 -12.62
CA GLU A 376 -13.60 3.71 -12.91
C GLU A 376 -14.35 4.38 -11.75
N PHE A 377 -14.01 4.04 -10.51
CA PHE A 377 -14.57 4.68 -9.32
C PHE A 377 -14.29 6.20 -9.30
N ILE A 378 -13.03 6.60 -9.50
CA ILE A 378 -12.63 8.02 -9.54
C ILE A 378 -13.37 8.80 -10.63
N LEU A 379 -13.48 8.24 -11.84
CA LEU A 379 -14.15 8.89 -12.96
C LEU A 379 -15.67 8.98 -12.75
N ASN A 380 -16.29 7.98 -12.11
CA ASN A 380 -17.70 8.00 -11.74
C ASN A 380 -17.99 9.07 -10.67
N LEU A 381 -17.11 9.26 -9.67
CA LEU A 381 -17.25 10.34 -8.69
C LEU A 381 -17.24 11.72 -9.37
N ARG A 382 -16.39 11.91 -10.37
CA ARG A 382 -16.34 13.16 -11.14
C ARG A 382 -17.63 13.40 -11.93
N SER A 383 -18.17 12.39 -12.59
CA SER A 383 -19.40 12.52 -13.38
C SER A 383 -20.59 12.85 -12.47
N LEU A 384 -20.66 12.24 -11.28
CA LEU A 384 -21.66 12.54 -10.25
C LEU A 384 -21.55 14.01 -9.78
N LYS A 385 -20.33 14.51 -9.50
CA LYS A 385 -20.12 15.92 -9.12
C LYS A 385 -20.55 16.90 -10.23
N LYS A 386 -20.24 16.59 -11.50
CA LYS A 386 -20.72 17.38 -12.64
C LYS A 386 -22.25 17.37 -12.73
N PHE A 387 -22.87 16.22 -12.48
CA PHE A 387 -24.32 16.05 -12.49
C PHE A 387 -25.00 16.84 -11.35
N ILE A 388 -24.50 16.74 -10.12
CA ILE A 388 -25.00 17.52 -8.96
C ILE A 388 -24.83 19.03 -9.22
N LYS A 389 -23.67 19.47 -9.72
CA LYS A 389 -23.46 20.89 -10.09
C LYS A 389 -24.44 21.36 -11.18
N LYS A 390 -24.81 20.48 -12.12
CA LYS A 390 -25.80 20.76 -13.16
C LYS A 390 -27.22 20.86 -12.58
N ILE A 391 -27.57 20.00 -11.62
CA ILE A 391 -28.85 20.07 -10.90
C ILE A 391 -28.93 21.37 -10.11
N ASN A 392 -27.96 21.68 -9.25
CA ASN A 392 -27.99 22.90 -8.44
C ASN A 392 -28.09 24.17 -9.31
N LYS A 393 -27.34 24.22 -10.42
CA LYS A 393 -27.45 25.34 -11.38
C LYS A 393 -28.81 25.40 -12.09
N SER A 394 -29.53 24.29 -12.22
CA SER A 394 -30.89 24.25 -12.76
C SER A 394 -31.96 24.59 -11.72
N THR A 395 -31.70 24.34 -10.43
CA THR A 395 -32.59 24.70 -9.32
C THR A 395 -32.50 26.19 -9.04
N ASP A 396 -31.30 26.78 -9.02
CA ASP A 396 -31.11 28.24 -8.89
C ASP A 396 -31.82 29.01 -10.03
N LYS A 397 -31.79 28.47 -11.26
CA LYS A 397 -32.47 29.07 -12.42
C LYS A 397 -34.00 28.95 -12.39
N LYS A 398 -34.56 28.10 -11.51
CA LYS A 398 -36.01 27.96 -11.30
C LYS A 398 -36.51 28.74 -10.09
N ILE A 399 -35.61 29.29 -9.26
CA ILE A 399 -35.94 30.06 -8.05
C ILE A 399 -35.93 31.58 -8.31
N THR A 400 -35.48 32.05 -9.48
CA THR A 400 -35.80 33.40 -9.96
C THR A 400 -37.25 33.45 -10.45
N VAL A 401 -38.16 33.67 -9.50
CA VAL A 401 -39.56 34.09 -9.74
C VAL A 401 -39.53 35.47 -10.41
N PRO A 402 -40.41 35.78 -11.38
CA PRO A 402 -40.53 37.14 -11.92
C PRO A 402 -40.88 38.11 -10.79
N GLU A 403 -40.21 39.26 -10.74
CA GLU A 403 -40.51 40.34 -9.80
C GLU A 403 -42.01 40.62 -9.77
N LEU A 404 -42.59 40.34 -8.60
CA LEU A 404 -43.84 40.89 -8.14
C LEU A 404 -43.48 42.24 -7.51
N ASP A 405 -43.41 43.31 -8.30
CA ASP A 405 -43.30 44.66 -7.73
C ASP A 405 -43.97 45.75 -8.61
N ALA A 406 -44.73 46.60 -7.92
CA ALA A 406 -45.17 47.95 -8.28
C ALA A 406 -46.26 48.18 -9.35
N THR A 407 -47.52 47.83 -9.04
CA THR A 407 -48.74 48.59 -9.48
C THR A 407 -49.36 49.42 -8.35
N LEU A 408 -48.52 49.96 -7.46
CA LEU A 408 -48.91 50.95 -6.44
C LEU A 408 -47.94 52.14 -6.51
N ARG A 409 -48.11 52.98 -7.53
CA ARG A 409 -47.58 54.36 -7.54
C ARG A 409 -48.36 55.22 -8.56
N ASN A 410 -49.67 55.31 -8.33
CA ASN A 410 -50.52 56.39 -8.83
C ASN A 410 -51.20 56.99 -7.62
N GLU A 411 -50.49 57.89 -6.94
CA GLU A 411 -51.03 58.98 -6.13
C GLU A 411 -49.85 59.88 -5.75
N VAL A 412 -50.04 61.19 -5.96
CA VAL A 412 -49.12 62.32 -5.71
C VAL A 412 -48.23 62.75 -6.89
N HIS A 413 -48.79 63.75 -7.59
CA HIS A 413 -48.26 64.73 -8.55
C HIS A 413 -48.14 64.37 -10.03
#